data_AF-C1EDF4-F1
#
_entry.id   AF-C1EDF4-F1
#
_cell.length_a   1.000
_cell.length_b   1.000
_cell.length_c   1.000
_cell.angle_alpha   90.00
_cell.angle_beta   90.00
_cell.angle_gamma   90.00
#
_symmetry.space_group_name_H-M   'P 1'
#
loop_
_entity.id
_entity.type
_entity.pdbx_description
1 polymer ?
#
loop_
_entity_poly.entity_id
_entity_poly.type
_entity_poly.pdbx_seq_one_letter_code
_entity_poly.pdbx_strand_id
1 'polypeptide(L)'
;MGIKSRQRRRQQAAGRASAGNAGVPRGFNPRTGEFDGTGMSQDEILALYEELAAEERRRQRGGRVRYSEGNAVMKLWNGVYRLVAVVAVVLIASFTQLFPTAEAYDRRRGQDPNARFGDDAGDEGAENVGGAGGSGPEKTPRDEPAKPTDPFETLGLDKSTATADDVAKAFKRMAIKWHPDKNLDREEEAKHMMQTINAARARCVQILEGGKDPEERDDAEFDPTKPRPEGDDDDASDASDDDVGGADCEAKARRRAERAHRRMYEEMQRDYERRRRQERQRVRLEARQPGARFKRQRDAHAARARRSESSEKDTKRSEDADGADAEAGSEPNDSNPADTSGGSANRSGKGSSTNRKKNRARKDKSRFAERGETDEEDDRRTGRKRLGGVESCAERMDACVHEIALAVRAHAPTLLAELLMFECPPLAPVDPDGNTPLHYVARYDPGLVEAFLQVVGEGWRAAATAKNNHGQTPVDMLSPEVEDLDEKTAAQADRVDSVKGTSPAAVEERERLEKQARERAEASRLGAERIRKITGYAQREEEKRRVLTRRTFDARGAARVSVAATASCATAYFVVWTGVWGAWVWAAGVFFATAVFALDRLVPREQVAEFAGNGDGEGDGAAT
;
A
#
# COMPACT_ATOMS: atom_id res chain seq x y z
N MET A 1 61.53 39.28 -4.33
CA MET A 1 61.29 38.35 -3.20
C MET A 1 60.10 37.42 -3.48
N GLY A 2 60.25 36.45 -4.39
CA GLY A 2 59.09 35.73 -4.95
C GLY A 2 59.37 34.30 -5.41
N ILE A 3 60.22 33.54 -4.71
CA ILE A 3 60.52 32.13 -5.06
C ILE A 3 60.27 31.16 -3.89
N LYS A 4 60.22 31.64 -2.64
CA LYS A 4 60.03 30.76 -1.46
C LYS A 4 58.57 30.36 -1.15
N SER A 5 57.57 30.97 -1.81
CA SER A 5 56.13 30.69 -1.52
C SER A 5 55.53 29.55 -2.36
N ARG A 6 56.15 29.15 -3.48
CA ARG A 6 55.67 28.03 -4.31
C ARG A 6 56.12 26.65 -3.79
N GLN A 7 57.25 26.56 -3.08
CA GLN A 7 57.74 25.29 -2.52
C GLN A 7 56.90 24.81 -1.31
N ARG A 8 56.40 25.72 -0.46
CA ARG A 8 55.51 25.37 0.66
C ARG A 8 54.13 24.86 0.22
N ARG A 9 53.58 25.35 -0.90
CA ARG A 9 52.31 24.84 -1.44
C ARG A 9 52.43 23.45 -2.07
N ARG A 10 53.59 23.10 -2.66
CA ARG A 10 53.83 21.73 -3.16
C ARG A 10 54.02 20.71 -2.03
N GLN A 11 54.65 21.08 -0.92
CA GLN A 11 54.79 20.19 0.25
C GLN A 11 53.47 19.97 1.00
N GLN A 12 52.57 20.97 1.05
CA GLN A 12 51.25 20.79 1.66
C GLN A 12 50.23 20.04 0.77
N ALA A 13 50.39 20.07 -0.56
CA ALA A 13 49.57 19.27 -1.48
C ALA A 13 49.99 17.79 -1.50
N ALA A 14 51.29 17.48 -1.34
CA ALA A 14 51.77 16.10 -1.26
C ALA A 14 51.37 15.39 0.05
N GLY A 15 51.23 16.13 1.16
CA GLY A 15 50.83 15.56 2.46
C GLY A 15 49.35 15.20 2.59
N ARG A 16 48.47 15.64 1.67
CA ARG A 16 47.01 15.42 1.77
C ARG A 16 46.49 14.29 0.87
N ALA A 17 47.32 13.77 -0.04
CA ALA A 17 46.98 12.61 -0.88
C ALA A 17 47.26 11.25 -0.20
N SER A 18 47.90 11.23 0.97
CA SER A 18 48.28 9.99 1.68
C SER A 18 47.36 9.60 2.85
N ALA A 19 46.31 10.36 3.15
CA ALA A 19 45.43 10.12 4.30
C ALA A 19 44.05 9.54 3.94
N GLY A 20 43.82 9.18 2.67
CA GLY A 20 42.51 8.75 2.17
C GLY A 20 42.35 7.25 1.91
N ASN A 21 43.35 6.41 2.18
CA ASN A 21 43.29 4.98 1.83
C ASN A 21 43.80 4.07 2.96
N ALA A 22 43.32 4.31 4.18
CA ALA A 22 43.60 3.47 5.35
C ALA A 22 42.57 2.34 5.52
N GLY A 23 42.13 1.71 4.43
CA GLY A 23 41.09 0.68 4.46
C GLY A 23 41.25 -0.46 3.47
N VAL A 24 42.33 -0.51 2.69
CA VAL A 24 42.60 -1.65 1.81
C VAL A 24 43.76 -2.44 2.40
N PRO A 25 43.55 -3.70 2.84
CA PRO A 25 44.63 -4.52 3.36
C PRO A 25 45.71 -4.71 2.29
N ARG A 26 46.99 -4.65 2.70
CA ARG A 26 48.13 -4.98 1.83
C ARG A 26 47.94 -6.41 1.29
N GLY A 27 47.93 -6.56 -0.04
CA GLY A 27 47.79 -7.85 -0.72
C GLY A 27 46.53 -8.01 -1.58
N PHE A 28 45.62 -7.02 -1.60
CA PHE A 28 44.45 -7.06 -2.48
C PHE A 28 44.74 -6.39 -3.83
N ASN A 29 44.75 -7.16 -4.91
CA ASN A 29 44.89 -6.64 -6.27
C ASN A 29 43.51 -6.29 -6.85
N PRO A 30 43.14 -5.00 -7.00
CA PRO A 30 41.78 -4.58 -7.37
C PRO A 30 41.40 -4.92 -8.82
N ARG A 31 42.34 -5.43 -9.63
CA ARG A 31 42.08 -5.86 -11.01
C ARG A 31 41.71 -7.33 -11.14
N THR A 32 42.20 -8.19 -10.25
CA THR A 32 41.98 -9.65 -10.31
C THR A 32 41.07 -10.15 -9.20
N GLY A 33 40.88 -9.38 -8.12
CA GLY A 33 40.10 -9.81 -6.95
C GLY A 33 40.79 -10.91 -6.13
N GLU A 34 42.01 -11.30 -6.50
CA GLU A 34 42.82 -12.29 -5.78
C GLU A 34 43.65 -11.63 -4.68
N PHE A 35 43.77 -12.36 -3.57
CA PHE A 35 44.61 -12.03 -2.43
C PHE A 35 45.93 -12.77 -2.61
N ASP A 36 47.05 -12.06 -2.69
CA ASP A 36 48.37 -12.69 -2.77
C ASP A 36 48.56 -13.55 -1.51
N GLY A 37 48.86 -14.84 -1.70
CA GLY A 37 48.76 -15.94 -0.73
C GLY A 37 49.64 -15.90 0.53
N THR A 38 49.98 -14.73 1.07
CA THR A 38 50.48 -14.61 2.44
C THR A 38 49.28 -14.53 3.38
N GLY A 39 48.85 -15.70 3.88
CA GLY A 39 47.74 -15.83 4.82
C GLY A 39 47.96 -14.99 6.08
N MET A 40 47.10 -13.99 6.27
CA MET A 40 46.98 -13.26 7.53
C MET A 40 46.55 -14.25 8.61
N SER A 41 47.29 -14.32 9.71
CA SER A 41 46.99 -15.28 10.77
C SER A 41 45.62 -14.98 11.40
N GLN A 42 44.93 -16.01 11.90
CA GLN A 42 43.62 -15.82 12.57
C GLN A 42 43.68 -14.80 13.72
N ASP A 43 44.83 -14.70 14.39
CA ASP A 43 45.06 -13.76 15.49
C ASP A 43 45.14 -12.30 15.00
N GLU A 44 45.70 -12.05 13.82
CA GLU A 44 45.72 -10.70 13.22
C GLU A 44 44.33 -10.25 12.78
N ILE A 45 43.50 -11.19 12.31
CA ILE A 45 42.10 -10.89 11.96
C ILE A 45 41.31 -10.54 13.23
N LEU A 46 41.48 -11.29 14.32
CA LEU A 46 40.80 -11.00 15.59
C LEU A 46 41.23 -9.65 16.19
N ALA A 47 42.51 -9.31 16.10
CA ALA A 47 43.03 -8.01 16.57
C ALA A 47 42.41 -6.83 15.80
N LEU A 48 42.23 -6.96 14.48
CA LEU A 48 41.55 -5.95 13.65
C LEU A 48 40.09 -5.76 14.05
N TYR A 49 39.37 -6.84 14.39
CA TYR A 49 37.99 -6.74 14.87
C TYR A 49 37.88 -6.05 16.23
N GLU A 50 38.80 -6.31 17.16
CA GLU A 50 38.81 -5.63 18.46
C GLU A 50 39.10 -4.13 18.34
N GLU A 51 39.99 -3.74 17.44
CA GLU A 51 40.32 -2.33 17.19
C GLU A 51 39.11 -1.56 16.58
N LEU A 52 38.41 -2.18 15.64
CA LEU A 52 37.21 -1.61 15.01
C LEU A 52 36.06 -1.45 16.02
N ALA A 53 35.88 -2.44 16.91
CA ALA A 53 34.91 -2.37 18.01
C ALA A 53 35.30 -1.33 19.09
N ALA A 54 36.59 -1.05 19.29
CA ALA A 54 37.03 0.02 20.17
C ALA A 54 36.77 1.41 19.56
N GLU A 55 36.90 1.55 18.25
CA GLU A 55 36.65 2.81 17.54
C GLU A 55 35.17 3.21 17.53
N GLU A 56 34.26 2.25 17.37
CA GLU A 56 32.81 2.50 17.51
C GLU A 56 32.43 2.95 18.92
N ARG A 57 33.04 2.37 19.95
CA ARG A 57 32.83 2.79 21.35
C ARG A 57 33.31 4.22 21.62
N ARG A 58 34.34 4.70 20.90
CA ARG A 58 34.79 6.11 20.96
C ARG A 58 33.81 7.05 20.26
N ARG A 59 33.26 6.66 19.10
CA ARG A 59 32.23 7.45 18.39
C ARG A 59 30.95 7.62 19.21
N GLN A 60 30.52 6.59 19.93
CA GLN A 60 29.33 6.66 20.78
C GLN A 60 29.48 7.58 22.01
N ARG A 61 30.71 7.81 22.50
CA ARG A 61 30.97 8.68 23.66
C ARG A 61 31.16 10.16 23.30
N GLY A 62 31.44 10.50 22.03
CA GLY A 62 31.72 11.87 21.59
C GLY A 62 30.49 12.76 21.30
N GLY A 63 29.27 12.23 21.35
CA GLY A 63 28.05 12.90 20.88
C GLY A 63 27.28 13.72 21.91
N ARG A 64 27.91 14.32 22.93
CA ARG A 64 27.22 15.18 23.91
C ARG A 64 27.58 16.66 23.69
N VAL A 65 26.95 17.24 22.67
CA VAL A 65 27.01 18.69 22.39
C VAL A 65 26.22 19.42 23.48
N ARG A 66 26.86 20.42 24.11
CA ARG A 66 26.24 21.38 25.04
C ARG A 66 25.07 22.07 24.33
N TYR A 67 23.84 21.74 24.73
CA TYR A 67 22.65 22.50 24.36
C TYR A 67 22.64 23.80 25.18
N SER A 68 22.61 24.94 24.51
CA SER A 68 22.51 26.25 25.14
C SER A 68 21.11 26.47 25.72
N GLU A 69 21.07 27.03 26.92
CA GLU A 69 19.86 27.24 27.75
C GLU A 69 18.84 28.23 27.13
N GLY A 70 19.22 28.97 26.08
CA GLY A 70 18.34 29.92 25.40
C GLY A 70 17.10 29.31 24.73
N ASN A 71 17.09 27.99 24.48
CA ASN A 71 15.98 27.32 23.78
C ASN A 71 14.85 26.83 24.71
N ALA A 72 15.02 26.93 26.03
CA ALA A 72 13.99 26.51 26.99
C ALA A 72 12.86 27.53 27.11
N VAL A 73 13.20 28.83 27.15
CA VAL A 73 12.23 29.93 27.29
C VAL A 73 11.34 30.04 26.05
N MET A 74 11.90 29.89 24.85
CA MET A 74 11.16 29.84 23.58
C MET A 74 10.19 28.65 23.48
N LYS A 75 10.53 27.51 24.09
CA LYS A 75 9.63 26.35 24.16
C LYS A 75 8.49 26.56 25.14
N LEU A 76 8.75 27.25 26.26
CA LEU A 76 7.72 27.60 27.24
C LEU A 76 6.69 28.57 26.64
N TRP A 77 7.15 29.62 25.96
CA TRP A 77 6.28 30.58 25.27
C TRP A 77 5.44 29.96 24.15
N ASN A 78 6.03 29.04 23.37
CA ASN A 78 5.26 28.27 22.38
C ASN A 78 4.20 27.37 23.03
N GLY A 79 4.47 26.84 24.22
CA GLY A 79 3.49 26.08 24.99
C GLY A 79 2.31 26.95 25.43
N VAL A 80 2.59 28.13 25.97
CA VAL A 80 1.56 29.11 26.39
C VAL A 80 0.72 29.56 25.19
N TYR A 81 1.34 29.88 24.05
CA TYR A 81 0.62 30.30 22.85
C TYR A 81 -0.34 29.23 22.33
N ARG A 82 0.07 27.96 22.37
CA ARG A 82 -0.79 26.83 21.99
C ARG A 82 -1.96 26.66 22.95
N LEU A 83 -1.75 26.85 24.26
CA LEU A 83 -2.82 26.77 25.25
C LEU A 83 -3.86 27.88 25.01
N VAL A 84 -3.41 29.12 24.79
CA VAL A 84 -4.29 30.26 24.49
C VAL A 84 -5.06 30.02 23.18
N ALA A 85 -4.41 29.50 22.14
CA ALA A 85 -5.07 29.18 20.88
C ALA A 85 -6.18 28.13 21.03
N VAL A 86 -5.96 27.09 21.85
CA VAL A 86 -7.00 26.07 22.13
C VAL A 86 -8.18 26.68 22.88
N VAL A 87 -7.93 27.52 23.89
CA VAL A 87 -8.99 28.22 24.63
C VAL A 87 -9.80 29.14 23.70
N ALA A 88 -9.12 29.87 22.80
CA ALA A 88 -9.78 30.72 21.82
C ALA A 88 -10.67 29.94 20.85
N VAL A 89 -10.23 28.78 20.36
CA VAL A 89 -11.05 27.92 19.49
C VAL A 89 -12.27 27.38 20.22
N VAL A 90 -12.14 26.96 21.48
CA VAL A 90 -13.27 26.50 22.29
C VAL A 90 -14.27 27.64 22.53
N LEU A 91 -13.79 28.85 22.81
CA LEU A 91 -14.66 30.02 22.97
C LEU A 91 -15.38 30.39 21.67
N ILE A 92 -14.68 30.38 20.53
CA ILE A 92 -15.29 30.63 19.21
C ILE A 92 -16.34 29.56 18.90
N ALA A 93 -16.04 28.28 19.12
CA ALA A 93 -16.99 27.20 18.90
C ALA A 93 -18.22 27.28 19.83
N SER A 94 -18.02 27.70 21.09
CA SER A 94 -19.12 27.91 22.02
C SER A 94 -19.97 29.11 21.61
N PHE A 95 -19.33 30.17 21.10
CA PHE A 95 -20.00 31.37 20.62
C PHE A 95 -20.81 31.11 19.33
N THR A 96 -20.30 30.29 18.41
CA THR A 96 -21.07 29.90 17.20
C THR A 96 -22.22 28.96 17.50
N GLN A 97 -22.17 28.22 18.61
CA GLN A 97 -23.32 27.43 19.10
C GLN A 97 -24.38 28.30 19.77
N LEU A 98 -23.98 29.34 20.52
CA LEU A 98 -24.89 30.25 21.20
C LEU A 98 -25.51 31.31 20.27
N PHE A 99 -24.82 31.66 19.18
CA PHE A 99 -25.26 32.65 18.21
C PHE A 99 -25.11 32.11 16.77
N PRO A 100 -26.10 31.35 16.27
CA PRO A 100 -26.11 30.89 14.88
C PRO A 100 -26.08 32.09 13.93
N THR A 101 -25.25 32.03 12.89
CA THR A 101 -25.16 33.07 11.86
C THR A 101 -26.46 33.20 11.07
N ALA A 102 -26.77 34.38 10.54
CA ALA A 102 -28.00 34.66 9.79
C ALA A 102 -28.26 33.68 8.63
N GLU A 103 -27.20 33.20 7.95
CA GLU A 103 -27.32 32.16 6.90
C GLU A 103 -27.84 30.81 7.42
N ALA A 104 -27.55 30.45 8.67
CA ALA A 104 -28.07 29.23 9.29
C ALA A 104 -29.56 29.38 9.69
N TYR A 105 -30.04 30.62 9.76
CA TYR A 105 -31.46 30.94 9.97
C TYR A 105 -32.25 30.82 8.66
N ASP A 106 -31.69 31.27 7.53
CA ASP A 106 -32.36 31.24 6.22
C ASP A 106 -32.52 29.82 5.65
N ARG A 107 -31.55 28.91 5.89
CA ARG A 107 -31.69 27.50 5.45
C ARG A 107 -32.82 26.73 6.12
N ARG A 108 -33.34 27.17 7.27
CA ARG A 108 -34.49 26.54 7.94
C ARG A 108 -35.84 26.97 7.34
N ARG A 109 -35.86 27.95 6.43
CA ARG A 109 -37.09 28.52 5.87
C ARG A 109 -37.50 27.96 4.51
N GLY A 110 -36.85 26.91 4.03
CA GLY A 110 -37.40 26.03 2.97
C GLY A 110 -37.71 26.74 1.66
N GLN A 111 -36.76 27.47 1.10
CA GLN A 111 -36.88 28.00 -0.26
C GLN A 111 -35.79 27.35 -1.13
N ASP A 112 -36.16 26.27 -1.81
CA ASP A 112 -35.34 25.65 -2.86
C ASP A 112 -35.58 26.43 -4.17
N PRO A 113 -34.57 27.14 -4.73
CA PRO A 113 -34.76 27.96 -5.92
C PRO A 113 -34.88 27.17 -7.24
N ASN A 114 -34.79 25.84 -7.21
CA ASN A 114 -34.73 24.99 -8.41
C ASN A 114 -35.99 24.18 -8.73
N ALA A 115 -37.09 24.36 -8.01
CA ALA A 115 -38.30 23.55 -8.21
C ALA A 115 -39.29 24.09 -9.28
N ARG A 116 -38.83 24.82 -10.32
CA ARG A 116 -39.75 25.55 -11.23
C ARG A 116 -39.62 25.28 -12.72
N PHE A 117 -39.34 24.05 -13.15
CA PHE A 117 -39.56 23.66 -14.56
C PHE A 117 -39.94 22.19 -14.67
N GLY A 118 -41.22 21.91 -14.43
CA GLY A 118 -41.93 20.75 -14.95
C GLY A 118 -43.31 21.24 -15.37
N ASP A 119 -43.63 21.04 -16.65
CA ASP A 119 -44.93 20.57 -17.17
C ASP A 119 -45.24 21.09 -18.58
N ASP A 120 -45.94 20.23 -19.33
CA ASP A 120 -46.80 20.47 -20.50
C ASP A 120 -46.26 20.36 -21.94
N ALA A 121 -46.36 19.14 -22.48
CA ALA A 121 -46.96 18.75 -23.78
C ALA A 121 -46.88 17.20 -23.88
N GLY A 122 -47.95 16.37 -23.95
CA GLY A 122 -49.17 16.44 -24.78
C GLY A 122 -48.78 16.24 -26.25
N ASP A 123 -49.30 15.36 -27.10
CA ASP A 123 -50.43 14.43 -27.16
C ASP A 123 -50.33 13.73 -28.55
N GLU A 124 -51.10 12.67 -28.79
CA GLU A 124 -51.39 11.98 -30.07
C GLU A 124 -50.26 11.06 -30.62
N GLY A 125 -50.43 9.75 -30.86
CA GLY A 125 -51.61 8.98 -31.20
C GLY A 125 -51.57 8.59 -32.68
N ALA A 126 -51.04 7.39 -33.01
CA ALA A 126 -51.37 6.72 -34.28
C ALA A 126 -50.99 5.23 -34.26
N GLU A 127 -52.00 4.45 -34.61
CA GLU A 127 -52.05 3.01 -34.80
C GLU A 127 -51.13 2.55 -35.96
N ASN A 128 -50.78 1.25 -35.98
CA ASN A 128 -51.30 0.29 -36.97
C ASN A 128 -50.28 -0.78 -37.46
N VAL A 129 -50.82 -1.98 -37.66
CA VAL A 129 -50.41 -3.11 -38.52
C VAL A 129 -49.20 -3.99 -38.12
N GLY A 130 -49.51 -5.28 -37.92
CA GLY A 130 -48.53 -6.36 -37.80
C GLY A 130 -48.15 -7.05 -39.12
N GLY A 131 -47.39 -8.14 -39.02
CA GLY A 131 -46.98 -9.02 -40.13
C GLY A 131 -45.54 -9.47 -39.93
N ALA A 132 -45.29 -10.69 -39.44
CA ALA A 132 -45.21 -11.93 -40.20
C ALA A 132 -44.07 -11.95 -41.24
N GLY A 133 -43.02 -12.71 -40.93
CA GLY A 133 -42.26 -13.56 -41.86
C GLY A 133 -41.39 -12.88 -42.92
N GLY A 134 -40.10 -13.24 -42.94
CA GLY A 134 -39.29 -13.05 -44.14
C GLY A 134 -37.79 -13.01 -43.89
N SER A 135 -37.13 -14.12 -44.24
CA SER A 135 -35.86 -14.18 -44.99
C SER A 135 -34.87 -13.03 -44.81
N GLY A 136 -33.69 -13.37 -44.28
CA GLY A 136 -32.53 -12.47 -44.33
C GLY A 136 -32.11 -12.09 -45.74
N PRO A 137 -31.36 -10.98 -45.84
CA PRO A 137 -30.26 -10.82 -46.77
C PRO A 137 -28.97 -10.53 -45.97
N GLU A 138 -27.90 -11.27 -46.23
CA GLU A 138 -26.82 -10.82 -47.11
C GLU A 138 -25.86 -9.87 -46.39
N LYS A 139 -24.67 -10.41 -46.08
CA LYS A 139 -23.56 -9.69 -45.45
C LYS A 139 -23.14 -8.54 -46.35
N THR A 140 -23.33 -7.31 -45.86
CA THR A 140 -22.67 -6.14 -46.42
C THR A 140 -21.15 -6.23 -46.21
N PRO A 141 -20.33 -5.80 -47.19
CA PRO A 141 -18.89 -5.72 -47.04
C PRO A 141 -18.55 -4.68 -45.97
N ARG A 142 -17.63 -5.04 -45.07
CA ARG A 142 -17.09 -4.13 -44.05
C ARG A 142 -16.45 -2.94 -44.77
N ASP A 143 -16.92 -1.74 -44.44
CA ASP A 143 -16.28 -0.48 -44.79
C ASP A 143 -14.85 -0.47 -44.22
N GLU A 144 -13.85 -0.69 -45.08
CA GLU A 144 -12.47 -0.35 -44.75
C GLU A 144 -12.36 1.19 -44.70
N PRO A 145 -11.72 1.76 -43.66
CA PRO A 145 -11.58 3.21 -43.57
C PRO A 145 -10.80 3.73 -44.77
N ALA A 146 -11.41 4.65 -45.52
CA ALA A 146 -10.80 5.30 -46.67
C ALA A 146 -9.42 5.88 -46.33
N LYS A 147 -8.50 5.77 -47.29
CA LYS A 147 -7.09 6.22 -47.24
C LYS A 147 -6.93 7.62 -46.62
N PRO A 148 -5.79 7.88 -45.94
CA PRO A 148 -5.66 8.99 -44.99
C PRO A 148 -5.78 10.36 -45.68
N THR A 149 -6.74 11.14 -45.19
CA THR A 149 -6.78 12.60 -45.34
C THR A 149 -5.50 13.19 -44.75
N ASP A 150 -4.92 14.20 -45.41
CA ASP A 150 -3.71 14.90 -44.95
C ASP A 150 -3.85 15.25 -43.45
N PRO A 151 -2.84 14.92 -42.59
CA PRO A 151 -2.86 15.26 -41.18
C PRO A 151 -3.15 16.74 -40.90
N PHE A 152 -2.67 17.64 -41.75
CA PHE A 152 -2.91 19.08 -41.62
C PHE A 152 -4.35 19.46 -41.96
N GLU A 153 -4.94 18.83 -42.97
CA GLU A 153 -6.34 19.04 -43.36
C GLU A 153 -7.29 18.55 -42.26
N THR A 154 -6.97 17.42 -41.62
CA THR A 154 -7.75 16.88 -40.48
C THR A 154 -7.82 17.87 -39.31
N LEU A 155 -6.77 18.64 -39.07
CA LEU A 155 -6.74 19.70 -38.06
C LEU A 155 -7.26 21.05 -38.57
N GLY A 156 -7.54 21.18 -39.87
CA GLY A 156 -7.95 22.42 -40.53
C GLY A 156 -6.84 23.46 -40.57
N LEU A 157 -5.61 23.02 -40.81
CA LEU A 157 -4.41 23.86 -40.95
C LEU A 157 -3.85 23.73 -42.36
N ASP A 158 -3.22 24.80 -42.85
CA ASP A 158 -2.47 24.75 -44.10
C ASP A 158 -1.04 24.25 -43.86
N LYS A 159 -0.60 23.24 -44.64
CA LYS A 159 0.70 22.58 -44.50
C LYS A 159 1.87 23.56 -44.66
N SER A 160 1.70 24.63 -45.45
CA SER A 160 2.79 25.57 -45.75
C SER A 160 3.07 26.58 -44.64
N THR A 161 2.04 26.97 -43.87
CA THR A 161 2.15 28.02 -42.84
C THR A 161 2.09 27.51 -41.41
N ALA A 162 1.75 26.24 -41.19
CA ALA A 162 1.50 25.70 -39.86
C ALA A 162 2.76 25.70 -38.97
N THR A 163 2.66 26.32 -37.79
CA THR A 163 3.67 26.17 -36.72
C THR A 163 3.21 25.14 -35.68
N ALA A 164 4.14 24.64 -34.86
CA ALA A 164 3.82 23.67 -33.81
C ALA A 164 2.77 24.20 -32.80
N ASP A 165 2.79 25.52 -32.56
CA ASP A 165 1.81 26.19 -31.70
C ASP A 165 0.41 26.20 -32.34
N ASP A 166 0.33 26.33 -33.66
CA ASP A 166 -0.95 26.32 -34.38
C ASP A 166 -1.56 24.92 -34.42
N VAL A 167 -0.73 23.88 -34.55
CA VAL A 167 -1.14 22.47 -34.37
C VAL A 167 -1.72 22.25 -32.98
N ALA A 168 -1.08 22.77 -31.93
CA ALA A 168 -1.59 22.64 -30.56
C ALA A 168 -2.93 23.37 -30.35
N LYS A 169 -3.08 24.58 -30.92
CA LYS A 169 -4.34 25.34 -30.87
C LYS A 169 -5.45 24.64 -31.64
N ALA A 170 -5.20 24.19 -32.86
CA ALA A 170 -6.17 23.49 -33.70
C ALA A 170 -6.65 22.20 -33.06
N PHE A 171 -5.73 21.41 -32.51
CA PHE A 171 -6.03 20.21 -31.73
C PHE A 171 -6.98 20.50 -30.57
N LYS A 172 -6.68 21.55 -29.77
CA LYS A 172 -7.53 21.91 -28.62
C LYS A 172 -8.97 22.26 -29.06
N ARG A 173 -9.14 22.95 -30.19
CA ARG A 173 -10.48 23.25 -30.73
C ARG A 173 -11.22 21.97 -31.14
N MET A 174 -10.56 21.07 -31.86
CA MET A 174 -11.16 19.82 -32.33
C MET A 174 -11.48 18.87 -31.18
N ALA A 175 -10.60 18.78 -30.17
CA ALA A 175 -10.82 17.95 -28.98
C ALA A 175 -12.01 18.44 -28.15
N ILE A 176 -12.26 19.75 -28.07
CA ILE A 176 -13.45 20.29 -27.39
C ILE A 176 -14.73 19.97 -28.18
N LYS A 177 -14.65 20.00 -29.52
CA LYS A 177 -15.80 19.71 -30.41
C LYS A 177 -16.20 18.24 -30.34
N TRP A 178 -15.23 17.32 -30.38
CA TRP A 178 -15.44 15.87 -30.44
C TRP A 178 -15.21 15.17 -29.10
N HIS A 179 -15.29 15.87 -27.97
CA HIS A 179 -15.14 15.24 -26.66
C HIS A 179 -16.32 14.28 -26.39
N PRO A 180 -16.08 13.03 -25.94
CA PRO A 180 -17.16 12.07 -25.71
C PRO A 180 -18.19 12.56 -24.68
N ASP A 181 -17.72 13.25 -23.64
CA ASP A 181 -18.58 13.82 -22.57
C ASP A 181 -19.58 14.88 -23.08
N LYS A 182 -19.27 15.55 -24.20
CA LYS A 182 -20.15 16.59 -24.78
C LYS A 182 -21.07 16.06 -25.89
N ASN A 183 -20.80 14.87 -26.41
CA ASN A 183 -21.52 14.25 -27.52
C ASN A 183 -22.06 12.89 -27.07
N LEU A 184 -22.84 12.89 -25.98
CA LEU A 184 -23.44 11.69 -25.39
C LEU A 184 -24.41 11.00 -26.35
N ASP A 185 -24.99 11.73 -27.29
CA ASP A 185 -25.87 11.23 -28.35
C ASP A 185 -25.11 10.48 -29.47
N ARG A 186 -23.80 10.72 -29.62
CA ARG A 186 -22.94 10.15 -30.68
C ARG A 186 -21.58 9.71 -30.15
N GLU A 187 -21.60 8.93 -29.07
CA GLU A 187 -20.37 8.57 -28.35
C GLU A 187 -19.36 7.82 -29.23
N GLU A 188 -19.82 6.92 -30.10
CA GLU A 188 -18.96 6.11 -30.97
C GLU A 188 -18.26 6.96 -32.05
N GLU A 189 -18.99 7.85 -32.70
CA GLU A 189 -18.44 8.79 -33.69
C GLU A 189 -17.44 9.76 -33.04
N ALA A 190 -17.77 10.26 -31.85
CA ALA A 190 -16.89 11.16 -31.10
C ALA A 190 -15.58 10.46 -30.69
N LYS A 191 -15.64 9.19 -30.26
CA LYS A 191 -14.45 8.38 -29.97
C LYS A 191 -13.59 8.16 -31.20
N HIS A 192 -14.20 7.77 -32.33
CA HIS A 192 -13.47 7.56 -33.59
C HIS A 192 -12.79 8.84 -34.07
N MET A 193 -13.52 9.96 -34.11
CA MET A 193 -12.97 11.26 -34.49
C MET A 193 -11.85 11.71 -33.55
N MET A 194 -11.99 11.51 -32.25
CA MET A 194 -10.95 11.86 -31.28
C MET A 194 -9.66 11.06 -31.52
N GLN A 195 -9.78 9.77 -31.87
CA GLN A 195 -8.61 8.96 -32.25
C GLN A 195 -7.94 9.49 -33.52
N THR A 196 -8.71 9.82 -34.56
CA THR A 196 -8.20 10.42 -35.80
C THR A 196 -7.49 11.76 -35.54
N ILE A 197 -8.07 12.62 -34.70
CA ILE A 197 -7.50 13.92 -34.32
C ILE A 197 -6.18 13.75 -33.54
N ASN A 198 -6.09 12.77 -32.64
CA ASN A 198 -4.86 12.44 -31.91
C ASN A 198 -3.76 11.94 -32.85
N ALA A 199 -4.10 11.05 -33.78
CA ALA A 199 -3.17 10.53 -34.79
C ALA A 199 -2.65 11.65 -35.71
N ALA A 200 -3.55 12.51 -36.20
CA ALA A 200 -3.21 13.67 -37.03
C ALA A 200 -2.25 14.63 -36.30
N ARG A 201 -2.52 14.95 -35.02
CA ARG A 201 -1.63 15.78 -34.20
C ARG A 201 -0.22 15.20 -34.11
N ALA A 202 -0.10 13.90 -33.84
CA ALA A 202 1.20 13.24 -33.72
C ALA A 202 1.99 13.33 -35.04
N ARG A 203 1.34 13.07 -36.18
CA ARG A 203 1.96 13.19 -37.51
C ARG A 203 2.37 14.62 -37.84
N CYS A 204 1.51 15.62 -37.61
CA CYS A 204 1.85 17.03 -37.86
C CYS A 204 3.10 17.47 -37.06
N VAL A 205 3.21 17.06 -35.79
CA VAL A 205 4.39 17.37 -34.96
C VAL A 205 5.64 16.71 -35.55
N GLN A 206 5.55 15.45 -35.97
CA GLN A 206 6.68 14.73 -36.58
C GLN A 206 7.17 15.40 -37.88
N ILE A 207 6.25 15.83 -38.74
CA ILE A 207 6.57 16.55 -40.00
C ILE A 207 7.23 17.90 -39.69
N LEU A 208 6.73 18.65 -38.71
CA LEU A 208 7.28 19.95 -38.31
C LEU A 208 8.65 19.84 -37.61
N GLU A 209 8.94 18.75 -36.91
CA GLU A 209 10.24 18.47 -36.29
C GLU A 209 11.31 18.01 -37.31
N GLY A 210 10.98 17.99 -38.61
CA GLY A 210 11.89 17.60 -39.68
C GLY A 210 11.98 16.08 -39.90
N GLY A 211 11.06 15.31 -39.32
CA GLY A 211 10.88 13.92 -39.70
C GLY A 211 10.34 13.84 -41.12
N LYS A 212 11.06 13.15 -42.02
CA LYS A 212 10.50 12.77 -43.33
C LYS A 212 9.18 12.05 -43.11
N ASP A 213 8.17 12.41 -43.89
CA ASP A 213 6.86 11.77 -43.83
C ASP A 213 7.05 10.25 -44.01
N PRO A 214 6.64 9.40 -43.04
CA PRO A 214 6.80 7.97 -43.16
C PRO A 214 6.02 7.37 -44.35
N GLU A 215 5.05 8.10 -44.91
CA GLU A 215 4.36 7.71 -46.15
C GLU A 215 5.10 8.14 -47.42
N GLU A 216 6.01 9.14 -47.38
CA GLU A 216 6.96 9.44 -48.46
C GLU A 216 8.19 8.51 -48.47
N ARG A 217 8.19 7.44 -47.66
CA ARG A 217 9.00 6.27 -47.99
C ARG A 217 8.32 5.53 -49.16
N ASP A 218 8.27 6.21 -50.29
CA ASP A 218 8.22 5.58 -51.61
C ASP A 218 9.35 4.53 -51.60
N ASP A 219 8.99 3.26 -51.70
CA ASP A 219 9.46 2.32 -52.71
C ASP A 219 10.78 2.71 -53.39
N ALA A 220 11.80 2.97 -52.58
CA ALA A 220 13.18 2.92 -52.99
C ALA A 220 13.42 1.47 -53.40
N GLU A 221 13.11 1.25 -54.68
CA GLU A 221 13.47 0.14 -55.53
C GLU A 221 14.75 -0.46 -54.94
N PHE A 222 14.58 -1.63 -54.33
CA PHE A 222 15.67 -2.44 -53.84
C PHE A 222 16.58 -2.68 -55.02
N ASP A 223 17.58 -1.82 -55.20
CA ASP A 223 18.62 -1.93 -56.22
C ASP A 223 19.58 -3.02 -55.74
N PRO A 224 19.51 -4.25 -56.27
CA PRO A 224 20.36 -5.34 -55.82
C PRO A 224 21.84 -5.11 -56.20
N THR A 225 22.15 -4.04 -56.94
CA THR A 225 23.52 -3.74 -57.38
C THR A 225 24.24 -2.73 -56.49
N LYS A 226 23.56 -2.12 -55.50
CA LYS A 226 24.23 -1.21 -54.56
C LYS A 226 24.92 -2.01 -53.45
N PRO A 227 26.27 -2.05 -53.39
CA PRO A 227 26.96 -2.71 -52.29
C PRO A 227 26.57 -2.02 -50.98
N ARG A 228 26.16 -2.85 -50.00
CA ARG A 228 25.82 -2.37 -48.66
C ARG A 228 27.00 -1.55 -48.13
N PRO A 229 26.76 -0.39 -47.49
CA PRO A 229 27.81 0.35 -46.82
C PRO A 229 28.40 -0.58 -45.76
N GLU A 230 29.71 -0.82 -45.88
CA GLU A 230 30.54 -1.50 -44.90
C GLU A 230 30.38 -0.75 -43.57
N GLY A 231 29.49 -1.26 -42.73
CA GLY A 231 29.35 -0.81 -41.35
C GLY A 231 30.45 -1.47 -40.55
N ASP A 232 31.22 -0.65 -39.83
CA ASP A 232 32.35 -1.02 -38.99
C ASP A 232 31.96 -2.11 -37.96
N ASP A 233 32.12 -3.37 -38.35
CA ASP A 233 32.00 -4.57 -37.50
C ASP A 233 33.28 -4.78 -36.67
N ASP A 234 33.69 -3.77 -35.89
CA ASP A 234 34.88 -3.84 -35.04
C ASP A 234 34.69 -4.68 -33.74
N ASP A 235 33.51 -5.28 -33.53
CA ASP A 235 33.24 -6.16 -32.37
C ASP A 235 33.25 -7.67 -32.71
N ALA A 236 33.82 -8.04 -33.87
CA ALA A 236 33.96 -9.43 -34.33
C ALA A 236 35.26 -10.14 -33.85
N SER A 237 36.05 -9.53 -32.97
CA SER A 237 37.36 -10.08 -32.55
C SER A 237 37.31 -11.19 -31.48
N ASP A 238 36.13 -11.64 -31.05
CA ASP A 238 35.98 -12.75 -30.07
C ASP A 238 35.53 -14.08 -30.72
N ALA A 239 35.76 -14.24 -32.03
CA ALA A 239 35.32 -15.39 -32.81
C ALA A 239 36.45 -16.39 -33.16
N SER A 240 37.66 -16.24 -32.63
CA SER A 240 38.83 -16.97 -33.13
C SER A 240 39.19 -18.29 -32.41
N ASP A 241 38.36 -18.82 -31.50
CA ASP A 241 38.79 -19.97 -30.65
C ASP A 241 37.91 -21.23 -30.68
N ASP A 242 36.99 -21.40 -31.65
CA ASP A 242 36.03 -22.54 -31.67
C ASP A 242 36.20 -23.50 -32.88
N ASP A 243 37.37 -23.54 -33.54
CA ASP A 243 37.61 -24.37 -34.74
C ASP A 243 38.43 -25.66 -34.50
N VAL A 244 38.39 -26.22 -33.29
CA VAL A 244 39.00 -27.52 -32.99
C VAL A 244 37.99 -28.42 -32.28
N GLY A 245 37.14 -29.09 -33.06
CA GLY A 245 36.30 -30.19 -32.56
C GLY A 245 34.95 -30.24 -33.25
N GLY A 246 34.70 -31.33 -33.98
CA GLY A 246 33.48 -31.59 -34.75
C GLY A 246 32.22 -31.74 -33.89
N ALA A 247 31.80 -30.66 -33.26
CA ALA A 247 30.48 -30.57 -32.65
C ALA A 247 29.42 -30.33 -33.73
N ASP A 248 28.33 -31.08 -33.65
CA ASP A 248 27.18 -31.01 -34.54
C ASP A 248 26.70 -29.56 -34.72
N CYS A 249 26.33 -29.20 -35.96
CA CYS A 249 25.88 -27.86 -36.34
C CYS A 249 24.76 -27.32 -35.41
N GLU A 250 23.95 -28.19 -34.84
CA GLU A 250 22.89 -27.87 -33.88
C GLU A 250 23.45 -27.37 -32.52
N ALA A 251 24.52 -27.96 -32.02
CA ALA A 251 25.16 -27.52 -30.77
C ALA A 251 25.77 -26.12 -30.93
N LYS A 252 26.36 -25.82 -32.10
CA LYS A 252 26.85 -24.47 -32.42
C LYS A 252 25.69 -23.46 -32.52
N ALA A 253 24.54 -23.84 -33.09
CA ALA A 253 23.36 -22.99 -33.16
C ALA A 253 22.79 -22.68 -31.76
N ARG A 254 22.70 -23.68 -30.86
CA ARG A 254 22.25 -23.47 -29.47
C ARG A 254 23.16 -22.51 -28.69
N ARG A 255 24.49 -22.65 -28.81
CA ARG A 255 25.44 -21.73 -28.17
C ARG A 255 25.32 -20.29 -28.69
N ARG A 256 25.06 -20.10 -29.98
CA ARG A 256 24.81 -18.76 -30.55
C ARG A 256 23.51 -18.15 -30.02
N ALA A 257 22.44 -18.94 -29.95
CA ALA A 257 21.17 -18.50 -29.38
C ALA A 257 21.30 -18.15 -27.89
N GLU A 258 22.03 -18.96 -27.11
CA GLU A 258 22.28 -18.70 -25.68
C GLU A 258 23.12 -17.43 -25.46
N ARG A 259 24.17 -17.23 -26.25
CA ARG A 259 24.98 -15.98 -26.22
C ARG A 259 24.11 -14.76 -26.57
N ALA A 260 23.23 -14.88 -27.57
CA ALA A 260 22.30 -13.81 -27.94
C ALA A 260 21.30 -13.49 -26.81
N HIS A 261 20.73 -14.51 -26.18
CA HIS A 261 19.80 -14.33 -25.05
C HIS A 261 20.49 -13.69 -23.84
N ARG A 262 21.73 -14.10 -23.52
CA ARG A 262 22.53 -13.48 -22.46
C ARG A 262 22.78 -11.99 -22.75
N ARG A 263 23.18 -11.64 -23.99
CA ARG A 263 23.40 -10.23 -24.40
C ARG A 263 22.13 -9.39 -24.24
N MET A 264 20.99 -9.92 -24.68
CA MET A 264 19.69 -9.25 -24.53
C MET A 264 19.33 -9.00 -23.06
N TYR A 265 19.56 -9.98 -22.18
CA TYR A 265 19.27 -9.85 -20.75
C TYR A 265 20.19 -8.84 -20.06
N GLU A 266 21.48 -8.83 -20.41
CA GLU A 266 22.45 -7.85 -19.91
C GLU A 266 22.11 -6.42 -20.38
N GLU A 267 21.67 -6.26 -21.62
CA GLU A 267 21.21 -4.96 -22.14
C GLU A 267 19.96 -4.47 -21.40
N MET A 268 18.98 -5.35 -21.18
CA MET A 268 17.79 -5.04 -20.38
C MET A 268 18.16 -4.59 -18.96
N GLN A 269 19.12 -5.25 -18.31
CA GLN A 269 19.60 -4.86 -16.99
C GLN A 269 20.29 -3.49 -17.00
N ARG A 270 21.13 -3.21 -18.01
CA ARG A 270 21.77 -1.89 -18.18
C ARG A 270 20.73 -0.78 -18.38
N ASP A 271 19.68 -1.05 -19.13
CA ASP A 271 18.58 -0.12 -19.35
C ASP A 271 17.77 0.16 -18.09
N TYR A 272 17.48 -0.87 -17.31
CA TYR A 272 16.85 -0.72 -16.01
C TYR A 272 17.70 0.12 -15.06
N GLU A 273 19.02 -0.11 -15.02
CA GLU A 273 19.95 0.72 -14.24
C GLU A 273 19.99 2.17 -14.73
N ARG A 274 19.97 2.41 -16.05
CA ARG A 274 19.91 3.75 -16.64
C ARG A 274 18.66 4.49 -16.18
N ARG A 275 17.47 3.88 -16.26
CA ARG A 275 16.21 4.48 -15.79
C ARG A 275 16.24 4.74 -14.29
N ARG A 276 16.76 3.81 -13.49
CA ARG A 276 16.90 3.98 -12.03
C ARG A 276 17.86 5.12 -11.66
N ARG A 277 18.95 5.31 -12.43
CA ARG A 277 19.87 6.44 -12.25
C ARG A 277 19.21 7.77 -12.63
N GLN A 278 18.49 7.81 -13.75
CA GLN A 278 17.73 8.99 -14.19
C GLN A 278 16.66 9.38 -13.16
N GLU A 279 15.91 8.41 -12.62
CA GLU A 279 14.89 8.66 -11.60
C GLU A 279 15.52 9.17 -10.30
N ARG A 280 16.65 8.60 -9.86
CA ARG A 280 17.41 9.13 -8.70
C ARG A 280 17.90 10.57 -8.93
N GLN A 281 18.32 10.91 -10.14
CA GLN A 281 18.72 12.27 -10.49
C GLN A 281 17.51 13.22 -10.48
N ARG A 282 16.38 12.79 -11.06
CA ARG A 282 15.11 13.53 -11.04
C ARG A 282 14.62 13.81 -9.63
N VAL A 283 14.60 12.79 -8.76
CA VAL A 283 14.24 12.93 -7.33
C VAL A 283 15.19 13.87 -6.59
N ARG A 284 16.48 13.88 -6.93
CA ARG A 284 17.47 14.81 -6.37
C ARG A 284 17.24 16.25 -6.86
N LEU A 285 16.94 16.45 -8.14
CA LEU A 285 16.63 17.77 -8.70
C LEU A 285 15.32 18.32 -8.11
N GLU A 286 14.30 17.48 -8.00
CA GLU A 286 13.04 17.84 -7.36
C GLU A 286 13.25 18.20 -5.88
N ALA A 287 14.07 17.43 -5.14
CA ALA A 287 14.38 17.73 -3.74
C ALA A 287 15.16 19.04 -3.55
N ARG A 288 15.88 19.52 -4.59
CA ARG A 288 16.58 20.81 -4.57
C ARG A 288 15.67 22.01 -4.83
N GLN A 289 14.44 21.81 -5.33
CA GLN A 289 13.53 22.93 -5.55
C GLN A 289 13.09 23.54 -4.19
N PRO A 290 13.19 24.87 -4.01
CA PRO A 290 12.69 25.53 -2.81
C PRO A 290 11.19 25.25 -2.67
N GLY A 291 10.78 24.76 -1.50
CA GLY A 291 9.39 24.35 -1.23
C GLY A 291 9.06 22.88 -1.53
N ALA A 292 9.96 22.11 -2.15
CA ALA A 292 9.73 20.68 -2.43
C ALA A 292 9.47 19.85 -1.15
N ARG A 293 10.13 20.21 -0.04
CA ARG A 293 9.90 19.57 1.26
C ARG A 293 8.48 19.79 1.76
N PHE A 294 7.94 20.99 1.58
CA PHE A 294 6.57 21.33 1.99
C PHE A 294 5.55 20.65 1.09
N LYS A 295 5.79 20.62 -0.22
CA LYS A 295 4.95 19.89 -1.19
C LYS A 295 4.90 18.39 -0.85
N ARG A 296 6.04 17.74 -0.59
CA ARG A 296 6.09 16.33 -0.15
C ARG A 296 5.35 16.08 1.16
N GLN A 297 5.44 16.98 2.13
CA GLN A 297 4.69 16.86 3.39
C GLN A 297 3.18 16.99 3.16
N ARG A 298 2.75 17.92 2.32
CA ARG A 298 1.34 18.11 1.95
C ARG A 298 0.79 16.91 1.19
N ASP A 299 1.54 16.41 0.21
CA ASP A 299 1.12 15.26 -0.60
C ASP A 299 1.09 13.97 0.24
N ALA A 300 2.03 13.80 1.17
CA ALA A 300 2.00 12.71 2.15
C ALA A 300 0.81 12.82 3.12
N HIS A 301 0.44 14.04 3.53
CA HIS A 301 -0.75 14.27 4.34
C HIS A 301 -2.03 13.95 3.56
N ALA A 302 -2.12 14.41 2.31
CA ALA A 302 -3.26 14.11 1.42
C ALA A 302 -3.38 12.60 1.15
N ALA A 303 -2.26 11.89 0.94
CA ALA A 303 -2.26 10.44 0.77
C ALA A 303 -2.73 9.70 2.04
N ARG A 304 -2.36 10.20 3.23
CA ARG A 304 -2.86 9.66 4.51
C ARG A 304 -4.35 9.92 4.69
N ALA A 305 -4.82 11.12 4.33
CA ALA A 305 -6.24 11.47 4.38
C ALA A 305 -7.09 10.58 3.47
N ARG A 306 -6.63 10.34 2.23
CA ARG A 306 -7.31 9.41 1.30
C ARG A 306 -7.37 7.98 1.83
N ARG A 307 -6.31 7.51 2.51
CA ARG A 307 -6.30 6.18 3.15
C ARG A 307 -7.25 6.09 4.35
N SER A 308 -7.39 7.16 5.15
CA SER A 308 -8.36 7.16 6.24
C SER A 308 -9.80 7.19 5.71
N GLU A 309 -10.06 7.99 4.68
CA GLU A 309 -11.37 8.06 4.03
C GLU A 309 -11.77 6.72 3.38
N SER A 310 -10.81 6.01 2.75
CA SER A 310 -11.10 4.67 2.21
C SER A 310 -11.39 3.68 3.33
N SER A 311 -10.59 3.68 4.41
CA SER A 311 -10.84 2.77 5.53
C SER A 311 -12.17 3.02 6.23
N GLU A 312 -12.62 4.28 6.31
CA GLU A 312 -13.91 4.64 6.92
C GLU A 312 -15.09 4.21 6.05
N LYS A 313 -14.96 4.30 4.72
CA LYS A 313 -15.95 3.77 3.79
C LYS A 313 -16.05 2.25 3.86
N ASP A 314 -14.92 1.56 3.99
CA ASP A 314 -14.89 0.10 4.10
C ASP A 314 -15.56 -0.37 5.40
N THR A 315 -15.31 0.31 6.54
CA THR A 315 -15.98 -0.01 7.82
C THR A 315 -17.49 0.25 7.77
N LYS A 316 -17.93 1.32 7.11
CA LYS A 316 -19.36 1.62 7.00
C LYS A 316 -20.09 0.60 6.13
N ARG A 317 -19.44 0.14 5.04
CA ARG A 317 -20.01 -0.87 4.14
C ARG A 317 -20.15 -2.24 4.81
N SER A 318 -19.29 -2.59 5.78
CA SER A 318 -19.45 -3.81 6.56
C SER A 318 -20.60 -3.73 7.57
N GLU A 319 -20.83 -2.56 8.19
CA GLU A 319 -21.92 -2.39 9.17
C GLU A 319 -23.31 -2.45 8.50
N ASP A 320 -23.44 -1.91 7.27
CA ASP A 320 -24.71 -1.95 6.52
C ASP A 320 -25.01 -3.35 5.93
N ALA A 321 -24.00 -4.22 5.77
CA ALA A 321 -24.17 -5.56 5.21
C ALA A 321 -24.66 -6.59 6.24
N ASP A 322 -24.28 -6.46 7.52
CA ASP A 322 -24.68 -7.40 8.59
C ASP A 322 -26.08 -7.12 9.17
N GLY A 323 -26.73 -6.03 8.76
CA GLY A 323 -28.06 -5.62 9.26
C GLY A 323 -29.27 -6.18 8.49
N ALA A 324 -29.06 -6.87 7.36
CA ALA A 324 -30.16 -7.25 6.45
C ALA A 324 -30.70 -8.68 6.60
N ASP A 325 -30.01 -9.57 7.33
CA ASP A 325 -30.34 -11.01 7.34
C ASP A 325 -30.99 -11.53 8.65
N ALA A 326 -31.44 -10.65 9.56
CA ALA A 326 -31.97 -11.05 10.87
C ALA A 326 -33.52 -11.14 10.99
N GLU A 327 -34.28 -10.95 9.90
CA GLU A 327 -35.76 -10.98 9.91
C GLU A 327 -36.30 -12.08 8.98
N ALA A 328 -36.03 -13.36 9.29
CA ALA A 328 -36.78 -14.47 8.69
C ALA A 328 -36.81 -15.74 9.58
N GLY A 329 -37.97 -15.99 10.20
CA GLY A 329 -38.50 -17.33 10.43
C GLY A 329 -38.13 -18.03 11.74
N SER A 330 -38.95 -17.87 12.78
CA SER A 330 -39.11 -18.91 13.81
C SER A 330 -40.60 -19.13 14.10
N GLU A 331 -41.12 -20.26 13.64
CA GLU A 331 -42.42 -20.81 14.04
C GLU A 331 -42.30 -21.55 15.40
N PRO A 332 -43.37 -21.58 16.21
CA PRO A 332 -43.33 -22.13 17.57
C PRO A 332 -43.66 -23.64 17.55
N ASN A 333 -42.95 -24.43 18.37
CA ASN A 333 -43.35 -25.81 18.61
C ASN A 333 -43.59 -26.02 20.12
N ASP A 334 -44.86 -26.26 20.44
CA ASP A 334 -45.39 -26.63 21.74
C ASP A 334 -45.04 -28.07 22.10
N SER A 335 -44.39 -28.28 23.25
CA SER A 335 -44.68 -29.42 24.14
C SER A 335 -43.87 -29.32 25.44
N ASN A 336 -44.57 -28.88 26.48
CA ASN A 336 -44.30 -29.19 27.90
C ASN A 336 -44.97 -30.56 28.23
N PRO A 337 -44.89 -31.16 29.44
CA PRO A 337 -44.31 -30.65 30.70
C PRO A 337 -43.48 -31.68 31.49
N ALA A 338 -42.77 -31.22 32.52
CA ALA A 338 -43.03 -31.59 33.92
C ALA A 338 -41.80 -31.36 34.82
N ASP A 339 -42.10 -30.68 35.92
CA ASP A 339 -41.64 -30.94 37.27
C ASP A 339 -40.32 -30.38 37.82
N THR A 340 -40.53 -29.85 39.03
CA THR A 340 -39.63 -29.76 40.19
C THR A 340 -38.63 -28.61 40.25
N SER A 341 -39.13 -27.54 40.88
CA SER A 341 -38.65 -27.04 42.17
C SER A 341 -37.18 -26.62 42.30
N GLY A 342 -37.01 -25.34 42.60
CA GLY A 342 -36.35 -24.96 43.86
C GLY A 342 -34.99 -24.29 43.73
N GLY A 343 -34.89 -23.12 44.35
CA GLY A 343 -33.73 -22.81 45.19
C GLY A 343 -32.63 -21.96 44.58
N SER A 344 -32.84 -20.65 44.63
CA SER A 344 -32.02 -19.69 45.41
C SER A 344 -30.48 -19.86 45.48
N ALA A 345 -29.84 -18.68 45.32
CA ALA A 345 -28.64 -18.20 46.01
C ALA A 345 -27.30 -18.22 45.25
N ASN A 346 -26.92 -17.01 44.82
CA ASN A 346 -25.67 -16.34 45.18
C ASN A 346 -24.66 -17.19 46.00
N ARG A 347 -23.46 -17.40 45.45
CA ARG A 347 -22.23 -17.18 46.23
C ARG A 347 -21.00 -16.95 45.37
N SER A 348 -20.40 -15.79 45.63
CA SER A 348 -19.00 -15.47 45.48
C SER A 348 -18.07 -16.60 45.93
N GLY A 349 -17.00 -16.84 45.18
CA GLY A 349 -15.92 -17.75 45.59
C GLY A 349 -14.65 -17.56 44.78
N LYS A 350 -13.79 -16.64 45.24
CA LYS A 350 -12.37 -16.59 44.91
C LYS A 350 -11.69 -17.91 45.32
N GLY A 351 -10.74 -18.37 44.53
CA GLY A 351 -9.78 -19.42 44.89
C GLY A 351 -9.16 -20.00 43.63
N SER A 352 -8.05 -19.46 43.13
CA SER A 352 -6.68 -19.68 43.61
C SER A 352 -6.21 -21.14 43.50
N SER A 353 -5.10 -21.24 42.75
CA SER A 353 -3.97 -22.12 42.97
C SER A 353 -4.11 -23.63 42.70
N THR A 354 -3.40 -24.00 41.64
CA THR A 354 -2.37 -25.06 41.61
C THR A 354 -2.79 -26.48 41.96
N ASN A 355 -2.71 -27.36 40.96
CA ASN A 355 -1.96 -28.63 40.96
C ASN A 355 -2.72 -29.66 40.12
N ARG A 356 -2.12 -30.10 39.00
CA ARG A 356 -1.71 -31.51 38.91
C ARG A 356 -0.90 -31.78 37.66
N LYS A 357 0.36 -32.10 37.91
CA LYS A 357 1.24 -32.87 37.06
C LYS A 357 0.98 -34.35 37.39
N LYS A 358 1.15 -35.21 36.37
CA LYS A 358 1.32 -36.69 36.41
C LYS A 358 0.06 -37.55 36.51
N ASN A 359 -0.18 -38.34 35.46
CA ASN A 359 0.04 -39.80 35.40
C ASN A 359 -0.38 -40.24 33.99
N ARG A 360 0.53 -40.55 33.06
CA ARG A 360 1.29 -41.80 32.90
C ARG A 360 0.47 -43.08 33.13
N ALA A 361 0.18 -43.71 31.99
CA ALA A 361 0.46 -45.10 31.67
C ALA A 361 -0.63 -46.15 31.92
N ARG A 362 -0.61 -47.09 30.95
CA ARG A 362 -1.00 -48.51 31.02
C ARG A 362 -2.51 -48.75 30.85
N LYS A 363 -2.98 -49.77 30.12
CA LYS A 363 -2.34 -50.98 29.56
C LYS A 363 -3.44 -51.85 28.92
N ASP A 364 -3.04 -52.63 27.92
CA ASP A 364 -3.59 -53.93 27.46
C ASP A 364 -5.02 -54.01 26.91
N LYS A 365 -5.17 -54.42 25.65
CA LYS A 365 -5.21 -55.81 25.12
C LYS A 365 -6.45 -56.59 25.53
N SER A 366 -7.17 -57.03 24.51
CA SER A 366 -7.70 -58.39 24.25
C SER A 366 -9.12 -58.28 23.66
N ARG A 367 -9.35 -58.70 22.41
CA ARG A 367 -9.43 -60.08 21.88
C ARG A 367 -10.79 -60.71 22.22
N PHE A 368 -11.71 -60.78 21.27
CA PHE A 368 -12.77 -61.80 21.09
C PHE A 368 -13.40 -61.54 19.70
N ALA A 369 -13.04 -62.31 18.67
CA ALA A 369 -13.75 -63.50 18.14
C ALA A 369 -15.11 -63.12 17.52
N GLU A 370 -15.34 -63.20 16.20
CA GLU A 370 -15.37 -64.35 15.28
C GLU A 370 -16.84 -64.63 14.88
N ARG A 371 -17.08 -64.62 13.56
CA ARG A 371 -18.17 -65.23 12.78
C ARG A 371 -19.62 -64.74 12.89
N GLY A 372 -20.13 -64.37 11.71
CA GLY A 372 -21.55 -64.34 11.36
C GLY A 372 -21.71 -63.94 9.89
N GLU A 373 -21.53 -64.90 8.98
CA GLU A 373 -22.04 -64.83 7.60
C GLU A 373 -23.56 -64.64 7.65
N THR A 374 -24.05 -63.56 7.02
CA THR A 374 -25.37 -63.55 6.38
C THR A 374 -25.29 -62.60 5.20
N ASP A 375 -25.63 -63.14 4.05
CA ASP A 375 -25.78 -62.48 2.76
C ASP A 375 -26.87 -61.41 2.84
N GLU A 376 -26.47 -60.14 2.76
CA GLU A 376 -27.34 -59.04 2.30
C GLU A 376 -26.49 -58.13 1.40
N GLU A 377 -26.44 -58.55 0.13
CA GLU A 377 -26.10 -57.72 -1.02
C GLU A 377 -27.04 -56.52 -1.15
N ASP A 378 -26.51 -55.45 -1.74
CA ASP A 378 -27.22 -54.36 -2.42
C ASP A 378 -28.13 -53.43 -1.58
N ASP A 379 -27.53 -52.38 -1.00
CA ASP A 379 -28.02 -50.97 -1.14
C ASP A 379 -27.29 -49.89 -0.30
N ARG A 380 -26.08 -50.15 0.22
CA ARG A 380 -25.35 -49.16 1.04
C ARG A 380 -24.29 -48.31 0.35
N ARG A 381 -24.19 -48.30 -0.99
CA ARG A 381 -23.04 -47.65 -1.67
C ARG A 381 -23.16 -46.15 -1.99
N THR A 382 -24.30 -45.49 -1.82
CA THR A 382 -24.36 -44.02 -2.08
C THR A 382 -25.26 -43.24 -1.13
N GLY A 383 -25.53 -43.78 0.06
CA GLY A 383 -26.23 -43.11 1.16
C GLY A 383 -25.45 -41.95 1.82
N ARG A 384 -24.64 -41.20 1.06
CA ARG A 384 -24.15 -39.89 1.47
C ARG A 384 -25.32 -38.93 1.33
N LYS A 385 -26.17 -38.89 2.37
CA LYS A 385 -27.16 -37.82 2.55
C LYS A 385 -26.47 -36.51 2.19
N ARG A 386 -27.01 -35.81 1.19
CA ARG A 386 -26.65 -34.44 0.81
C ARG A 386 -27.00 -33.50 1.97
N LEU A 387 -26.25 -33.59 3.07
CA LEU A 387 -26.04 -32.42 3.92
C LEU A 387 -25.35 -31.44 2.99
N GLY A 388 -25.98 -30.29 2.73
CA GLY A 388 -25.48 -29.25 1.82
C GLY A 388 -23.97 -29.15 1.95
N GLY A 389 -23.26 -29.69 0.96
CA GLY A 389 -21.85 -29.97 1.08
C GLY A 389 -21.13 -28.66 1.21
N VAL A 390 -20.67 -28.34 2.41
CA VAL A 390 -19.71 -27.26 2.59
C VAL A 390 -18.46 -27.76 1.89
N GLU A 391 -18.31 -27.37 0.62
CA GLU A 391 -17.09 -27.58 -0.14
C GLU A 391 -15.93 -27.14 0.75
N SER A 392 -14.87 -27.93 0.80
CA SER A 392 -13.73 -27.52 1.62
C SER A 392 -13.09 -26.28 1.00
N CYS A 393 -12.47 -25.41 1.81
CA CYS A 393 -11.71 -24.25 1.30
C CYS A 393 -10.70 -24.68 0.21
N ALA A 394 -10.13 -25.87 0.33
CA ALA A 394 -9.25 -26.46 -0.68
C ALA A 394 -9.94 -26.72 -2.02
N GLU A 395 -11.15 -27.29 -2.02
CA GLU A 395 -11.91 -27.57 -3.25
C GLU A 395 -12.29 -26.28 -3.98
N ARG A 396 -12.60 -25.21 -3.24
CA ARG A 396 -12.87 -23.89 -3.82
C ARG A 396 -11.61 -23.24 -4.39
N MET A 397 -10.46 -23.38 -3.74
CA MET A 397 -9.18 -22.94 -4.30
C MET A 397 -8.84 -23.70 -5.60
N ASP A 398 -9.16 -25.01 -5.68
CA ASP A 398 -8.98 -25.81 -6.90
C ASP A 398 -9.90 -25.34 -8.04
N ALA A 399 -11.10 -24.87 -7.71
CA ALA A 399 -12.06 -24.33 -8.67
C ALA A 399 -11.77 -22.87 -9.08
N CYS A 400 -10.86 -22.16 -8.38
CA CYS A 400 -10.61 -20.74 -8.62
C CYS A 400 -9.97 -20.47 -9.99
N VAL A 401 -10.64 -19.64 -10.80
CA VAL A 401 -10.23 -19.30 -12.18
C VAL A 401 -9.38 -18.03 -12.23
N HIS A 402 -9.03 -17.45 -11.09
CA HIS A 402 -8.21 -16.24 -11.05
C HIS A 402 -6.82 -16.50 -11.64
N GLU A 403 -6.30 -15.55 -12.41
CA GLU A 403 -5.02 -15.69 -13.14
C GLU A 403 -3.84 -16.03 -12.24
N ILE A 404 -3.74 -15.42 -11.06
CA ILE A 404 -2.76 -15.81 -10.02
C ILE A 404 -2.91 -17.27 -9.61
N ALA A 405 -4.14 -17.74 -9.35
CA ALA A 405 -4.38 -19.13 -8.97
C ALA A 405 -3.96 -20.09 -10.09
N LEU A 406 -4.23 -19.73 -11.35
CA LEU A 406 -3.78 -20.47 -12.53
C LEU A 406 -2.26 -20.45 -12.68
N ALA A 407 -1.60 -19.30 -12.51
CA ALA A 407 -0.15 -19.15 -12.63
C ALA A 407 0.60 -19.95 -11.55
N VAL A 408 0.11 -19.96 -10.32
CA VAL A 408 0.67 -20.76 -9.23
C VAL A 408 0.51 -22.26 -9.52
N ARG A 409 -0.69 -22.71 -9.92
CA ARG A 409 -0.95 -24.12 -10.25
C ARG A 409 -0.19 -24.58 -11.50
N ALA A 410 0.09 -23.67 -12.43
CA ALA A 410 0.92 -23.93 -13.60
C ALA A 410 2.43 -23.89 -13.31
N HIS A 411 2.83 -23.61 -12.07
CA HIS A 411 4.24 -23.47 -11.67
C HIS A 411 5.00 -22.43 -12.52
N ALA A 412 4.35 -21.30 -12.81
CA ALA A 412 4.88 -20.26 -13.71
C ALA A 412 5.38 -19.03 -12.91
N PRO A 413 6.63 -19.03 -12.39
CA PRO A 413 7.15 -17.96 -11.54
C PRO A 413 7.21 -16.60 -12.24
N THR A 414 7.49 -16.58 -13.54
CA THR A 414 7.58 -15.36 -14.35
C THR A 414 6.21 -14.70 -14.50
N LEU A 415 5.20 -15.49 -14.88
CA LEU A 415 3.82 -15.02 -15.00
C LEU A 415 3.28 -14.55 -13.63
N LEU A 416 3.54 -15.32 -12.57
CA LEU A 416 3.17 -14.92 -11.21
C LEU A 416 3.81 -13.57 -10.84
N ALA A 417 5.08 -13.36 -11.17
CA ALA A 417 5.77 -12.11 -10.89
C ALA A 417 5.17 -10.94 -11.68
N GLU A 418 4.85 -11.13 -12.95
CA GLU A 418 4.20 -10.11 -13.80
C GLU A 418 2.81 -9.75 -13.25
N LEU A 419 1.96 -10.73 -12.95
CA LEU A 419 0.62 -10.50 -12.39
C LEU A 419 0.67 -9.74 -11.06
N LEU A 420 1.63 -10.08 -10.18
CA LEU A 420 1.81 -9.39 -8.90
C LEU A 420 2.38 -7.96 -9.04
N MET A 421 3.16 -7.70 -10.10
CA MET A 421 3.71 -6.37 -10.36
C MET A 421 2.69 -5.42 -10.98
N PHE A 422 1.82 -5.93 -11.86
CA PHE A 422 0.99 -5.07 -12.72
C PHE A 422 -0.50 -5.08 -12.39
N GLU A 423 -1.05 -6.21 -11.94
CA GLU A 423 -2.51 -6.38 -11.90
C GLU A 423 -3.06 -6.56 -10.50
N CYS A 424 -2.38 -7.33 -9.65
CA CYS A 424 -2.92 -7.72 -8.36
C CYS A 424 -2.01 -7.34 -7.20
N PRO A 425 -2.45 -6.41 -6.32
CA PRO A 425 -1.74 -6.13 -5.08
C PRO A 425 -1.54 -7.42 -4.27
N PRO A 426 -0.39 -7.60 -3.62
CA PRO A 426 -0.06 -8.86 -2.93
C PRO A 426 -0.92 -9.16 -1.70
N LEU A 427 -1.76 -8.21 -1.28
CA LEU A 427 -2.72 -8.35 -0.19
C LEU A 427 -4.17 -8.45 -0.67
N ALA A 428 -4.41 -8.30 -1.98
CA ALA A 428 -5.75 -8.42 -2.53
C ALA A 428 -6.22 -9.88 -2.41
N PRO A 429 -7.49 -10.12 -2.04
CA PRO A 429 -8.05 -11.47 -2.06
C PRO A 429 -8.15 -11.95 -3.52
N VAL A 430 -7.70 -13.19 -3.75
CA VAL A 430 -7.72 -13.86 -5.06
C VAL A 430 -9.06 -14.57 -5.28
N ASP A 431 -9.75 -14.93 -4.21
CA ASP A 431 -11.04 -15.63 -4.24
C ASP A 431 -12.05 -15.06 -3.22
N PRO A 432 -13.34 -15.48 -3.30
CA PRO A 432 -14.37 -15.07 -2.36
C PRO A 432 -14.11 -15.50 -0.91
N ASP A 433 -13.26 -16.50 -0.68
CA ASP A 433 -12.86 -16.96 0.65
C ASP A 433 -11.79 -16.05 1.28
N GLY A 434 -11.32 -15.02 0.57
CA GLY A 434 -10.33 -14.08 1.07
C GLY A 434 -8.91 -14.64 1.06
N ASN A 435 -8.63 -15.70 0.31
CA ASN A 435 -7.28 -16.24 0.18
C ASN A 435 -6.42 -15.27 -0.64
N THR A 436 -5.30 -14.84 -0.07
CA THR A 436 -4.32 -13.98 -0.77
C THR A 436 -3.43 -14.80 -1.71
N PRO A 437 -2.65 -14.17 -2.62
CA PRO A 437 -1.72 -14.91 -3.48
C PRO A 437 -0.74 -15.80 -2.69
N LEU A 438 -0.34 -15.38 -1.49
CA LEU A 438 0.55 -16.16 -0.63
C LEU A 438 -0.13 -17.42 -0.07
N HIS A 439 -1.46 -17.43 0.11
CA HIS A 439 -2.19 -18.66 0.48
C HIS A 439 -2.15 -19.69 -0.66
N TYR A 440 -2.31 -19.24 -1.91
CA TYR A 440 -2.18 -20.10 -3.09
C TYR A 440 -0.76 -20.66 -3.24
N VAL A 441 0.26 -19.80 -3.11
CA VAL A 441 1.67 -20.22 -3.11
C VAL A 441 1.93 -21.24 -2.01
N ALA A 442 1.45 -21.00 -0.79
CA ALA A 442 1.62 -21.95 0.31
C ALA A 442 0.93 -23.31 0.07
N ARG A 443 -0.23 -23.32 -0.60
CA ARG A 443 -0.97 -24.55 -0.82
C ARG A 443 -0.43 -25.39 -1.98
N TYR A 444 -0.13 -24.77 -3.12
CA TYR A 444 0.15 -25.49 -4.37
C TYR A 444 1.63 -25.60 -4.73
N ASP A 445 2.40 -24.53 -4.51
CA ASP A 445 3.83 -24.53 -4.83
C ASP A 445 4.59 -23.57 -3.91
N PRO A 446 4.99 -24.03 -2.71
CA PRO A 446 5.77 -23.20 -1.81
C PRO A 446 7.13 -22.79 -2.38
N GLY A 447 7.64 -23.50 -3.40
CA GLY A 447 8.89 -23.14 -4.08
C GLY A 447 8.84 -21.76 -4.73
N LEU A 448 7.65 -21.26 -5.07
CA LEU A 448 7.44 -19.92 -5.63
C LEU A 448 7.53 -18.80 -4.59
N VAL A 449 7.73 -19.10 -3.30
CA VAL A 449 7.76 -18.09 -2.24
C VAL A 449 8.85 -17.03 -2.47
N GLU A 450 10.02 -17.40 -2.99
CA GLU A 450 11.09 -16.42 -3.21
C GLU A 450 10.76 -15.47 -4.37
N ALA A 451 10.13 -15.97 -5.45
CA ALA A 451 9.62 -15.13 -6.53
C ALA A 451 8.54 -14.16 -6.02
N PHE A 452 7.62 -14.66 -5.20
CA PHE A 452 6.62 -13.82 -4.52
C PHE A 452 7.28 -12.74 -3.66
N LEU A 453 8.19 -13.11 -2.75
CA LEU A 453 8.84 -12.17 -1.82
C LEU A 453 9.67 -11.10 -2.55
N GLN A 454 10.29 -11.43 -3.68
CA GLN A 454 11.03 -10.47 -4.50
C GLN A 454 10.13 -9.36 -5.05
N VAL A 455 8.91 -9.70 -5.49
CA VAL A 455 7.95 -8.73 -6.03
C VAL A 455 7.28 -7.91 -4.92
N VAL A 456 6.87 -8.57 -3.83
CA VAL A 456 6.12 -7.91 -2.76
C VAL A 456 6.98 -6.91 -1.96
N GLY A 457 8.30 -7.14 -1.87
CA GLY A 457 9.20 -6.27 -1.12
C GLY A 457 8.74 -6.12 0.33
N GLU A 458 8.74 -4.90 0.88
CA GLU A 458 8.41 -4.65 2.30
C GLU A 458 6.98 -5.04 2.72
N GLY A 459 6.07 -5.25 1.76
CA GLY A 459 4.69 -5.67 2.02
C GLY A 459 4.53 -7.11 2.51
N TRP A 460 5.60 -7.92 2.48
CA TRP A 460 5.53 -9.35 2.76
C TRP A 460 5.00 -9.68 4.15
N ARG A 461 5.22 -8.79 5.12
CA ARG A 461 4.79 -8.99 6.52
C ARG A 461 3.29 -9.08 6.63
N ALA A 462 2.58 -8.16 5.98
CA ALA A 462 1.12 -8.15 5.97
C ALA A 462 0.58 -9.36 5.21
N ALA A 463 1.24 -9.79 4.13
CA ALA A 463 0.82 -10.97 3.38
C ALA A 463 1.00 -12.25 4.21
N ALA A 464 2.09 -12.36 4.96
CA ALA A 464 2.43 -13.51 5.78
C ALA A 464 1.54 -13.66 7.04
N THR A 465 0.92 -12.58 7.52
CA THR A 465 -0.02 -12.60 8.66
C THR A 465 -1.48 -12.39 8.25
N ALA A 466 -1.74 -12.18 6.95
CA ALA A 466 -3.09 -12.12 6.42
C ALA A 466 -3.83 -13.42 6.75
N LYS A 467 -5.09 -13.26 7.15
CA LYS A 467 -6.00 -14.38 7.38
C LYS A 467 -7.07 -14.35 6.32
N ASN A 468 -7.40 -15.51 5.78
CA ASN A 468 -8.59 -15.68 4.94
C ASN A 468 -9.87 -15.57 5.80
N ASN A 469 -11.04 -15.68 5.16
CA ASN A 469 -12.35 -15.62 5.83
C ASN A 469 -12.56 -16.79 6.82
N HIS A 470 -11.75 -17.85 6.71
CA HIS A 470 -11.72 -18.97 7.65
C HIS A 470 -10.75 -18.76 8.82
N GLY A 471 -10.05 -17.62 8.89
CA GLY A 471 -9.09 -17.31 9.94
C GLY A 471 -7.74 -18.02 9.81
N GLN A 472 -7.50 -18.71 8.68
CA GLN A 472 -6.28 -19.43 8.37
C GLN A 472 -5.23 -18.49 7.78
N THR A 473 -3.98 -18.65 8.19
CA THR A 473 -2.82 -17.95 7.61
C THR A 473 -2.19 -18.78 6.48
N PRO A 474 -1.29 -18.20 5.65
CA PRO A 474 -0.58 -18.97 4.64
C PRO A 474 0.19 -20.18 5.21
N VAL A 475 0.70 -20.10 6.45
CA VAL A 475 1.34 -21.25 7.11
C VAL A 475 0.36 -22.37 7.39
N ASP A 476 -0.88 -22.05 7.75
CA ASP A 476 -1.93 -23.04 8.03
C ASP A 476 -2.41 -23.74 6.76
N MET A 477 -2.15 -23.14 5.59
CA MET A 477 -2.48 -23.69 4.27
C MET A 477 -1.39 -24.59 3.68
N LEU A 478 -0.21 -24.67 4.32
CA LEU A 478 0.82 -25.64 3.94
C LEU A 478 0.25 -27.04 4.12
N SER A 479 -0.05 -27.73 3.01
CA SER A 479 -0.51 -29.11 3.10
C SER A 479 0.58 -29.97 3.74
N PRO A 480 0.27 -30.84 4.72
CA PRO A 480 1.22 -31.84 5.19
C PRO A 480 1.70 -32.72 4.03
N GLU A 481 0.89 -32.86 2.98
CA GLU A 481 1.26 -33.58 1.77
C GLU A 481 2.42 -32.94 1.01
N VAL A 482 2.70 -31.63 1.16
CA VAL A 482 3.91 -31.05 0.56
C VAL A 482 5.19 -31.63 1.19
N GLU A 483 5.10 -32.11 2.44
CA GLU A 483 6.20 -32.83 3.09
C GLU A 483 6.27 -34.30 2.65
N ASP A 484 5.13 -34.90 2.23
CA ASP A 484 5.02 -36.32 1.82
C ASP A 484 5.05 -36.53 0.28
N LEU A 485 5.05 -35.46 -0.51
CA LEU A 485 5.07 -35.51 -1.99
C LEU A 485 6.35 -36.19 -2.50
N ASP A 486 7.45 -36.12 -1.76
CA ASP A 486 8.69 -36.83 -2.07
C ASP A 486 8.46 -38.34 -2.19
N GLU A 487 7.70 -38.93 -1.26
CA GLU A 487 7.47 -40.38 -1.22
C GLU A 487 6.49 -40.82 -2.31
N LYS A 488 5.40 -40.08 -2.53
CA LYS A 488 4.39 -40.45 -3.54
C LYS A 488 4.88 -40.20 -4.96
N THR A 489 5.60 -39.11 -5.20
CA THR A 489 6.13 -38.78 -6.53
C THR A 489 7.31 -39.67 -6.87
N ALA A 490 8.18 -40.00 -5.90
CA ALA A 490 9.20 -41.03 -6.09
C ALA A 490 8.57 -42.41 -6.33
N ALA A 491 7.55 -42.80 -5.55
CA ALA A 491 6.88 -44.09 -5.76
C ALA A 491 6.11 -44.16 -7.09
N GLN A 492 5.64 -43.03 -7.63
CA GLN A 492 4.96 -42.96 -8.91
C GLN A 492 5.96 -42.98 -10.08
N ALA A 493 7.14 -42.37 -9.92
CA ALA A 493 8.27 -42.55 -10.84
C ALA A 493 8.74 -44.02 -10.87
N ASP A 494 8.90 -44.65 -9.71
CA ASP A 494 9.29 -46.06 -9.58
C ASP A 494 8.26 -47.03 -10.17
N ARG A 495 6.98 -46.67 -10.27
CA ARG A 495 5.97 -47.49 -10.95
C ARG A 495 6.10 -47.45 -12.48
N VAL A 496 6.62 -46.35 -13.03
CA VAL A 496 6.83 -46.18 -14.47
C VAL A 496 8.02 -47.03 -14.97
N ASP A 497 8.93 -47.46 -14.07
CA ASP A 497 10.00 -48.45 -14.38
C ASP A 497 9.51 -49.80 -14.89
N SER A 498 8.24 -50.14 -14.67
CA SER A 498 7.72 -51.45 -15.07
C SER A 498 7.47 -51.61 -16.57
N VAL A 499 7.57 -50.54 -17.38
CA VAL A 499 7.42 -50.61 -18.83
C VAL A 499 8.74 -51.04 -19.48
N LYS A 500 8.96 -52.36 -19.55
CA LYS A 500 10.10 -52.97 -20.26
C LYS A 500 10.05 -52.66 -21.76
N GLY A 501 10.82 -51.68 -22.22
CA GLY A 501 11.06 -51.50 -23.67
C GLY A 501 11.47 -50.11 -24.19
N THR A 502 11.84 -49.17 -23.34
CA THR A 502 12.10 -47.78 -23.77
C THR A 502 13.50 -47.59 -24.35
N SER A 503 13.58 -46.88 -25.48
CA SER A 503 14.83 -46.51 -26.15
C SER A 503 15.74 -45.67 -25.22
N PRO A 504 17.08 -45.61 -25.47
CA PRO A 504 18.00 -44.81 -24.66
C PRO A 504 17.57 -43.33 -24.49
N ALA A 505 16.92 -42.74 -25.50
CA ALA A 505 16.40 -41.37 -25.44
C ALA A 505 15.26 -41.22 -24.42
N ALA A 506 14.38 -42.21 -24.31
CA ALA A 506 13.29 -42.20 -23.33
C ALA A 506 13.79 -42.41 -21.90
N VAL A 507 14.89 -43.14 -21.71
CA VAL A 507 15.57 -43.25 -20.41
C VAL A 507 16.17 -41.91 -19.99
N GLU A 508 16.85 -41.20 -20.90
CA GLU A 508 17.42 -39.89 -20.61
C GLU A 508 16.35 -38.83 -20.33
N GLU A 509 15.26 -38.81 -21.11
CA GLU A 509 14.14 -37.90 -20.87
C GLU A 509 13.49 -38.15 -19.50
N ARG A 510 13.34 -39.42 -19.12
CA ARG A 510 12.83 -39.80 -17.81
C ARG A 510 13.76 -39.37 -16.68
N GLU A 511 15.07 -39.60 -16.80
CA GLU A 511 16.05 -39.17 -15.80
C GLU A 511 16.03 -37.64 -15.62
N ARG A 512 15.85 -36.89 -16.73
CA ARG A 512 15.68 -35.43 -16.68
C ARG A 512 14.41 -35.03 -15.94
N LEU A 513 13.28 -35.70 -16.20
CA LEU A 513 12.01 -35.42 -15.51
C LEU A 513 12.07 -35.76 -14.03
N GLU A 514 12.68 -36.89 -13.67
CA GLU A 514 12.89 -37.28 -12.27
C GLU A 514 13.79 -36.29 -11.52
N LYS A 515 14.88 -35.85 -12.17
CA LYS A 515 15.75 -34.81 -11.62
C LYS A 515 14.99 -33.50 -11.42
N GLN A 516 14.22 -33.06 -12.40
CA GLN A 516 13.38 -31.85 -12.29
C GLN A 516 12.33 -31.99 -11.18
N ALA A 517 11.71 -33.17 -11.02
CA ALA A 517 10.76 -33.43 -9.95
C ALA A 517 11.42 -33.33 -8.56
N ARG A 518 12.62 -33.90 -8.39
CA ARG A 518 13.39 -33.80 -7.14
C ARG A 518 13.79 -32.35 -6.82
N GLU A 519 14.30 -31.61 -7.80
CA GLU A 519 14.66 -30.20 -7.63
C GLU A 519 13.44 -29.35 -7.23
N ARG A 520 12.27 -29.62 -7.81
CA ARG A 520 11.01 -28.93 -7.45
C ARG A 520 10.53 -29.28 -6.04
N ALA A 521 10.67 -30.53 -5.64
CA ALA A 521 10.25 -30.95 -4.31
C ALA A 521 11.18 -30.37 -3.23
N GLU A 522 12.49 -30.34 -3.48
CA GLU A 522 13.45 -29.63 -2.62
C GLU A 522 13.14 -28.13 -2.52
N ALA A 523 12.83 -27.48 -3.66
CA ALA A 523 12.43 -26.08 -3.69
C ALA A 523 11.14 -25.83 -2.88
N SER A 524 10.15 -26.73 -2.99
CA SER A 524 8.90 -26.68 -2.22
C SER A 524 9.15 -26.83 -0.73
N ARG A 525 10.02 -27.75 -0.30
CA ARG A 525 10.39 -27.92 1.10
C ARG A 525 11.07 -26.67 1.68
N LEU A 526 12.06 -26.14 0.97
CA LEU A 526 12.73 -24.90 1.36
C LEU A 526 11.76 -23.72 1.39
N GLY A 527 10.83 -23.67 0.45
CA GLY A 527 9.76 -22.70 0.37
C GLY A 527 8.81 -22.76 1.57
N ALA A 528 8.36 -23.95 1.94
CA ALA A 528 7.52 -24.17 3.12
C ALA A 528 8.23 -23.76 4.42
N GLU A 529 9.50 -24.15 4.59
CA GLU A 529 10.32 -23.68 5.72
C GLU A 529 10.44 -22.16 5.76
N ARG A 530 10.61 -21.54 4.59
CA ARG A 530 10.72 -20.09 4.46
C ARG A 530 9.43 -19.42 4.88
N ILE A 531 8.26 -19.91 4.43
CA ILE A 531 6.94 -19.43 4.82
C ILE A 531 6.76 -19.50 6.35
N ARG A 532 7.13 -20.62 6.99
CA ARG A 532 7.11 -20.76 8.46
C ARG A 532 8.00 -19.72 9.15
N LYS A 533 9.22 -19.51 8.66
CA LYS A 533 10.18 -18.54 9.22
C LYS A 533 9.68 -17.10 9.10
N ILE A 534 9.16 -16.70 7.94
CA ILE A 534 8.66 -15.34 7.72
C ILE A 534 7.41 -15.05 8.56
N THR A 535 6.46 -15.97 8.61
CA THR A 535 5.23 -15.80 9.41
C THR A 535 5.56 -15.77 10.91
N GLY A 536 6.46 -16.63 11.38
CA GLY A 536 6.94 -16.59 12.77
C GLY A 536 7.72 -15.31 13.12
N TYR A 537 8.40 -14.68 12.17
CA TYR A 537 8.99 -13.36 12.37
C TYR A 537 7.90 -12.27 12.44
N ALA A 538 6.96 -12.27 11.49
CA ALA A 538 5.91 -11.28 11.41
C ALA A 538 4.99 -11.30 12.65
N GLN A 539 4.60 -12.49 13.12
CA GLN A 539 3.83 -12.66 14.37
C GLN A 539 4.57 -12.11 15.60
N ARG A 540 5.87 -12.40 15.74
CA ARG A 540 6.68 -11.85 16.85
C ARG A 540 6.80 -10.33 16.78
N GLU A 541 6.85 -9.75 15.58
CA GLU A 541 6.86 -8.30 15.42
C GLU A 541 5.50 -7.68 15.74
N GLU A 542 4.40 -8.30 15.31
CA GLU A 542 3.05 -7.89 15.71
C GLU A 542 2.84 -7.96 17.22
N GLU A 543 3.34 -9.02 17.87
CA GLU A 543 3.29 -9.13 19.33
C GLU A 543 4.09 -8.01 19.99
N LYS A 544 5.30 -7.70 19.50
CA LYS A 544 6.08 -6.54 19.97
C LYS A 544 5.30 -5.23 19.78
N ARG A 545 4.62 -5.06 18.65
CA ARG A 545 3.76 -3.88 18.41
C ARG A 545 2.59 -3.85 19.40
N ARG A 546 1.93 -4.99 19.67
CA ARG A 546 0.85 -5.09 20.66
C ARG A 546 1.34 -4.78 22.08
N VAL A 547 2.54 -5.21 22.45
CA VAL A 547 3.16 -4.89 23.74
C VAL A 547 3.49 -3.39 23.81
N LEU A 548 4.00 -2.79 22.73
CA LEU A 548 4.29 -1.35 22.67
C LEU A 548 3.01 -0.51 22.69
N THR A 549 1.94 -0.93 22.00
CA THR A 549 0.65 -0.24 22.03
C THR A 549 0.01 -0.34 23.42
N ARG A 550 0.08 -1.50 24.08
CA ARG A 550 -0.35 -1.63 25.49
C ARG A 550 0.44 -0.69 26.42
N ARG A 551 1.77 -0.67 26.31
CA ARG A 551 2.62 0.25 27.11
C ARG A 551 2.34 1.73 26.85
N THR A 552 2.08 2.10 25.60
CA THR A 552 1.77 3.50 25.24
C THR A 552 0.34 3.89 25.64
N PHE A 553 -0.60 2.96 25.61
CA PHE A 553 -1.95 3.16 26.12
C PHE A 553 -1.93 3.33 27.64
N ASP A 554 -1.15 2.55 28.37
CA ASP A 554 -0.97 2.73 29.82
C ASP A 554 -0.31 4.06 30.14
N ALA A 555 0.72 4.48 29.39
CA ALA A 555 1.37 5.76 29.60
C ALA A 555 0.46 6.96 29.28
N ARG A 556 -0.33 6.89 28.20
CA ARG A 556 -1.32 7.94 27.86
C ARG A 556 -2.53 7.91 28.78
N GLY A 557 -2.96 6.73 29.21
CA GLY A 557 -4.01 6.54 30.20
C GLY A 557 -3.61 7.15 31.54
N ALA A 558 -2.41 6.82 32.03
CA ALA A 558 -1.82 7.43 33.23
C ALA A 558 -1.67 8.95 33.08
N ALA A 559 -1.23 9.45 31.92
CA ALA A 559 -1.17 10.89 31.67
C ALA A 559 -2.56 11.55 31.68
N ARG A 560 -3.58 10.93 31.08
CA ARG A 560 -4.97 11.44 31.10
C ARG A 560 -5.56 11.44 32.50
N VAL A 561 -5.33 10.38 33.28
CA VAL A 561 -5.76 10.32 34.69
C VAL A 561 -5.04 11.38 35.53
N SER A 562 -3.75 11.60 35.29
CA SER A 562 -2.97 12.67 35.95
C SER A 562 -3.47 14.07 35.60
N VAL A 563 -3.80 14.33 34.33
CA VAL A 563 -4.38 15.60 33.88
C VAL A 563 -5.78 15.80 34.46
N ALA A 564 -6.62 14.76 34.48
CA ALA A 564 -7.95 14.83 35.08
C ALA A 564 -7.89 15.08 36.59
N ALA A 565 -6.99 14.38 37.29
CA ALA A 565 -6.79 14.56 38.73
C ALA A 565 -6.27 15.97 39.04
N THR A 566 -5.28 16.47 38.29
CA THR A 566 -4.76 17.84 38.48
C THR A 566 -5.81 18.91 38.16
N ALA A 567 -6.61 18.72 37.10
CA ALA A 567 -7.74 19.59 36.79
C ALA A 567 -8.79 19.58 37.90
N SER A 568 -9.15 18.41 38.45
CA SER A 568 -10.10 18.34 39.58
C SER A 568 -9.57 19.02 40.83
N CYS A 569 -8.27 18.87 41.14
CA CYS A 569 -7.64 19.55 42.27
C CYS A 569 -7.60 21.07 42.07
N ALA A 570 -7.29 21.54 40.85
CA ALA A 570 -7.30 22.97 40.52
C ALA A 570 -8.71 23.56 40.60
N THR A 571 -9.73 22.81 40.16
CA THR A 571 -11.13 23.23 40.22
C THR A 571 -11.60 23.30 41.67
N ALA A 572 -11.29 22.27 42.48
CA ALA A 572 -11.59 22.27 43.92
C ALA A 572 -10.89 23.41 44.66
N TYR A 573 -9.60 23.67 44.33
CA TYR A 573 -8.86 24.80 44.89
C TYR A 573 -9.51 26.13 44.50
N PHE A 574 -9.94 26.31 43.25
CA PHE A 574 -10.61 27.52 42.80
C PHE A 574 -11.97 27.72 43.50
N VAL A 575 -12.75 26.67 43.70
CA VAL A 575 -14.04 26.74 44.44
C VAL A 575 -13.81 27.12 45.91
N VAL A 576 -12.83 26.53 46.58
CA VAL A 576 -12.49 26.88 47.96
C VAL A 576 -11.97 28.32 48.04
N TRP A 577 -11.09 28.71 47.12
CA TRP A 577 -10.50 30.05 47.09
C TRP A 577 -11.56 31.11 46.84
N THR A 578 -12.43 30.93 45.83
CA THR A 578 -13.54 31.85 45.54
C THR A 578 -14.60 31.88 46.63
N GLY A 579 -14.85 30.77 47.33
CA GLY A 579 -15.73 30.75 48.50
C GLY A 579 -15.19 31.59 49.66
N VAL A 580 -13.92 31.41 50.01
CA VAL A 580 -13.27 32.14 51.11
C VAL A 580 -13.08 33.61 50.77
N TRP A 581 -12.56 33.92 49.58
CA TRP A 581 -12.39 35.31 49.13
C TRP A 581 -13.72 36.00 48.88
N GLY A 582 -14.69 35.30 48.30
CA GLY A 582 -16.04 35.82 48.08
C GLY A 582 -16.72 36.19 49.40
N ALA A 583 -16.61 35.35 50.43
CA ALA A 583 -17.12 35.66 51.76
C ALA A 583 -16.42 36.89 52.38
N TRP A 584 -15.09 37.02 52.22
CA TRP A 584 -14.34 38.19 52.69
C TRP A 584 -14.71 39.48 51.97
N VAL A 585 -14.82 39.45 50.64
CA VAL A 585 -15.23 40.61 49.83
C VAL A 585 -16.66 41.01 50.16
N TRP A 586 -17.56 40.05 50.34
CA TRP A 586 -18.94 40.32 50.73
C TRP A 586 -19.04 40.91 52.13
N ALA A 587 -18.31 40.36 53.10
CA ALA A 587 -18.23 40.91 54.46
C ALA A 587 -17.64 42.32 54.49
N ALA A 588 -16.57 42.58 53.72
CA ALA A 588 -15.99 43.91 53.58
C ALA A 588 -16.96 44.89 52.92
N GLY A 589 -17.71 44.44 51.91
CA GLY A 589 -18.76 45.24 51.26
C GLY A 589 -19.91 45.60 52.19
N VAL A 590 -20.40 44.64 52.98
CA VAL A 590 -21.43 44.87 54.01
C VAL A 590 -20.92 45.83 55.08
N PHE A 591 -19.67 45.67 55.53
CA PHE A 591 -19.05 46.58 56.49
C PHE A 591 -18.93 48.01 55.94
N PHE A 592 -18.53 48.17 54.68
CA PHE A 592 -18.46 49.49 54.05
C PHE A 592 -19.86 50.11 53.90
N ALA A 593 -20.86 49.33 53.49
CA ALA A 593 -22.23 49.81 53.35
C ALA A 593 -22.82 50.25 54.71
N THR A 594 -22.58 49.50 55.78
CA THR A 594 -23.02 49.88 57.13
C THR A 594 -22.26 51.09 57.67
N ALA A 595 -20.96 51.21 57.38
CA ALA A 595 -20.18 52.38 57.74
C ALA A 595 -20.67 53.65 57.03
N VAL A 596 -20.97 53.57 55.72
CA VAL A 596 -21.56 54.69 54.96
C VAL A 596 -22.93 55.07 55.50
N PHE A 597 -23.79 54.09 55.81
CA PHE A 597 -25.11 54.34 56.39
C PHE A 597 -25.03 54.96 57.80
N ALA A 598 -24.06 54.53 58.62
CA ALA A 598 -23.82 55.10 59.93
C ALA A 598 -23.28 56.54 59.84
N LEU A 599 -22.39 56.81 58.89
CA LEU A 599 -21.88 58.16 58.62
C LEU A 599 -22.99 59.09 58.12
N ASP A 600 -23.87 58.64 57.22
CA ASP A 600 -25.03 59.42 56.75
C ASP A 600 -25.97 59.83 57.90
N ARG A 601 -26.10 58.98 58.93
CA ARG A 601 -26.89 59.30 60.13
C ARG A 601 -26.18 60.18 61.16
N LEU A 602 -24.85 60.20 61.16
CA LEU A 602 -24.06 60.99 62.10
C LEU A 602 -23.78 62.40 61.60
N VAL A 603 -23.99 62.68 60.31
CA VAL A 603 -23.95 64.05 59.77
C VAL A 603 -25.24 64.77 60.16
N PRO A 604 -25.20 65.78 61.05
CA PRO A 604 -26.37 66.55 61.42
C PRO A 604 -26.85 67.31 60.18
N ARG A 605 -28.08 67.04 59.73
CA ARG A 605 -28.70 67.72 58.57
C ARG A 605 -28.84 69.23 58.74
N GLU A 606 -28.58 69.75 59.94
CA GLU A 606 -28.64 71.17 60.26
C GLU A 606 -27.47 71.99 59.69
N GLN A 607 -26.36 71.38 59.26
CA GLN A 607 -25.23 72.13 58.65
C GLN A 607 -25.26 72.18 57.11
N VAL A 608 -26.18 71.47 56.44
CA VAL A 608 -26.25 71.48 54.96
C VAL A 608 -27.16 72.59 54.43
N ALA A 609 -28.02 73.16 55.27
CA ALA A 609 -28.88 74.29 54.88
C ALA A 609 -28.13 75.62 54.73
N GLU A 610 -26.92 75.75 55.28
CA GLU A 610 -26.15 77.01 55.25
C GLU A 610 -25.27 77.18 53.99
N PHE A 611 -25.09 76.12 53.18
CA PHE A 611 -24.31 76.17 51.93
C PHE A 611 -25.16 76.29 50.65
N ALA A 612 -26.49 76.28 50.75
CA ALA A 612 -27.40 76.38 49.59
C ALA A 612 -27.95 77.80 49.34
N GLY A 613 -27.53 78.81 50.13
CA GLY A 613 -28.04 80.18 50.04
C GLY A 613 -26.96 81.19 49.67
N ASN A 614 -26.46 81.16 48.43
CA ASN A 614 -25.92 82.33 47.71
C ASN A 614 -25.49 81.89 46.31
N GLY A 615 -26.39 82.04 45.35
CA GLY A 615 -26.15 81.66 43.96
C GLY A 615 -27.18 82.22 43.00
N ASP A 616 -27.70 83.42 43.25
CA ASP A 616 -28.38 84.21 42.22
C ASP A 616 -27.30 84.78 41.29
N GLY A 617 -26.89 83.94 40.33
CA GLY A 617 -25.86 84.23 39.36
C GLY A 617 -26.27 83.67 38.02
N GLU A 618 -27.16 84.41 37.36
CA GLU A 618 -27.52 84.35 35.96
C GLU A 618 -26.26 84.14 35.09
N GLY A 619 -26.25 83.05 34.33
CA GLY A 619 -25.09 82.64 33.53
C GLY A 619 -25.43 81.49 32.60
N ASP A 620 -26.05 81.84 31.48
CA ASP A 620 -26.13 81.01 30.27
C ASP A 620 -24.76 80.39 29.94
N GLY A 621 -24.73 79.09 29.63
CA GLY A 621 -23.60 78.53 28.89
C GLY A 621 -23.26 77.07 29.17
N ALA A 622 -23.72 76.21 28.26
CA ALA A 622 -22.99 75.07 27.70
C ALA A 622 -22.57 73.87 28.58
N ALA A 623 -23.12 72.71 28.19
CA ALA A 623 -22.47 71.40 28.02
C ALA A 623 -21.70 70.77 29.21
N THR A 624 -22.18 69.65 29.74
CA THR A 624 -21.75 68.27 29.37
C THR A 624 -22.55 67.23 30.13
#